data_AF-A0A369Q7B7-F1
#
_entry.id   AF-A0A369Q7B7-F1
#
_cell.length_a   1.000
_cell.length_b   1.000
_cell.length_c   1.000
_cell.angle_alpha   90.00
_cell.angle_beta   90.00
_cell.angle_gamma   90.00
#
_symmetry.space_group_name_H-M   'P 1'
#
loop_
_entity.id
_entity.type
_entity.pdbx_description
1 polymer ?
#
loop_
_entity_poly.entity_id
_entity_poly.type
_entity_poly.pdbx_seq_one_letter_code
_entity_poly.pdbx_strand_id
1 'polypeptide(L)'
;MKKLNITIFFILGMIISEGVSAQSVTPEVKELQAGKEYNKAQVQTFPDFGYQDANSPELKKIREKYNLDAVAGAGTDVERAKHLLKWFHNEVPHNDDLNIDPLNAISIIDSYREKKQNHGCYPLSIAMNEIFLAMGYKSRSVICFSGHYPDSDGGHVINSVFIPSLKKWIYMDPQDNAYVSDENNNLLSIAEVRERLISGLPLKLNEDANYHHVPTNIKDYLYTFMAKNLYRLICPLQSEFNSQTITSGKTMLYVELLPVGSKDPVIDKFETRVDEKKNVKIINYHTNNSELFWKIPG
;
A
#
# COMPACT_ATOMS: atom_id res chain seq x y z
N MET A 1 72.26 38.65 6.47
CA MET A 1 71.28 37.56 6.24
C MET A 1 70.37 37.43 7.46
N LYS A 2 69.12 37.90 7.37
CA LYS A 2 68.05 37.59 8.33
C LYS A 2 66.84 37.16 7.51
N LYS A 3 66.43 35.89 7.63
CA LYS A 3 65.31 35.31 6.90
C LYS A 3 64.00 35.78 7.52
N LEU A 4 63.12 36.31 6.68
CA LEU A 4 61.74 36.69 7.00
C LEU A 4 60.89 35.42 6.93
N ASN A 5 60.41 34.90 8.06
CA ASN A 5 59.46 33.79 8.09
C ASN A 5 58.05 34.33 7.89
N ILE A 6 57.47 34.04 6.73
CA ILE A 6 56.06 34.29 6.42
C ILE A 6 55.27 33.10 6.98
N THR A 7 54.57 33.31 8.10
CA THR A 7 53.62 32.34 8.62
C THR A 7 52.31 32.46 7.84
N ILE A 8 52.06 31.53 6.92
CA ILE A 8 50.78 31.36 6.23
C ILE A 8 49.81 30.70 7.23
N PHE A 9 48.83 31.45 7.71
CA PHE A 9 47.69 30.89 8.43
C PHE A 9 46.78 30.18 7.41
N PHE A 10 46.80 28.85 7.39
CA PHE A 10 45.75 28.07 6.77
C PHE A 10 44.49 28.18 7.63
N ILE A 11 43.51 28.96 7.16
CA ILE A 11 42.14 28.90 7.68
C ILE A 11 41.57 27.57 7.19
N LEU A 12 41.59 26.57 8.07
CA LEU A 12 40.87 25.32 7.86
C LEU A 12 39.38 25.66 7.92
N GLY A 13 38.79 25.91 6.76
CA GLY A 13 37.34 26.02 6.61
C GLY A 13 36.72 24.69 7.02
N MET A 14 36.15 24.67 8.22
CA MET A 14 35.30 23.59 8.68
C MET A 14 34.05 23.63 7.79
N ILE A 15 34.04 22.85 6.72
CA ILE A 15 32.80 22.52 6.02
C ILE A 15 32.00 21.71 7.03
N ILE A 16 31.09 22.40 7.72
CA ILE A 16 29.98 21.74 8.40
C ILE A 16 29.21 21.08 7.26
N SER A 17 29.41 19.76 7.08
CA SER A 17 28.41 18.98 6.37
C SER A 17 27.12 19.21 7.15
N GLU A 18 26.16 19.89 6.54
CA GLU A 18 24.79 19.90 7.03
C GLU A 18 24.33 18.45 7.02
N GLY A 19 24.56 17.77 8.14
CA GLY A 19 24.06 16.45 8.39
C GLY A 19 22.56 16.50 8.27
N VAL A 20 22.03 15.55 7.50
CA VAL A 20 20.63 15.09 7.46
C VAL A 20 19.79 15.79 8.53
N SER A 21 19.03 16.81 8.10
CA SER A 21 18.03 17.44 8.96
C SER A 21 17.22 16.32 9.60
N ALA A 22 17.29 16.22 10.93
CA ALA A 22 16.47 15.32 11.71
C ALA A 22 15.02 15.63 11.34
N GLN A 23 14.44 14.81 10.47
CA GLN A 23 13.08 14.95 9.99
C GLN A 23 12.20 15.03 11.24
N SER A 24 11.52 16.15 11.43
CA SER A 24 10.84 16.45 12.69
C SER A 24 9.82 15.33 12.98
N VAL A 25 10.12 14.48 13.97
CA VAL A 25 9.27 13.33 14.31
C VAL A 25 7.88 13.83 14.70
N THR A 26 6.90 13.54 13.87
CA THR A 26 5.50 13.91 14.04
C THR A 26 4.88 13.16 15.23
N PRO A 27 3.79 13.67 15.83
CA PRO A 27 3.04 12.92 16.85
C PRO A 27 2.64 11.52 16.39
N GLU A 28 2.21 11.37 15.14
CA GLU A 28 1.74 10.12 14.55
C GLU A 28 2.87 9.09 14.43
N VAL A 29 4.09 9.53 14.08
CA VAL A 29 5.26 8.65 14.09
C VAL A 29 5.63 8.24 15.52
N LYS A 30 5.53 9.14 16.50
CA LYS A 30 5.78 8.77 17.92
C LYS A 30 4.76 7.76 18.42
N GLU A 31 3.50 7.93 18.04
CA GLU A 31 2.46 6.97 18.34
C GLU A 31 2.76 5.62 17.66
N LEU A 32 3.23 5.64 16.42
CA LEU A 32 3.55 4.41 15.67
C LEU A 32 4.75 3.68 16.29
N GLN A 33 5.74 4.44 16.78
CA GLN A 33 6.88 3.94 17.56
C GLN A 33 6.46 3.36 18.92
N ALA A 34 5.46 3.95 19.56
CA ALA A 34 4.87 3.41 20.79
C ALA A 34 3.99 2.17 20.50
N GLY A 35 3.49 2.07 19.26
CA GLY A 35 2.86 0.89 18.71
C GLY A 35 3.82 -0.31 18.81
N LYS A 36 3.28 -1.43 19.28
CA LYS A 36 4.08 -2.64 19.48
C LYS A 36 4.49 -3.26 18.13
N GLU A 37 5.62 -3.97 18.13
CA GLU A 37 6.13 -4.71 16.97
C GLU A 37 5.17 -5.83 16.54
N TYR A 38 5.35 -6.36 15.33
CA TYR A 38 4.76 -7.64 14.92
C TYR A 38 5.62 -8.81 15.41
N ASN A 39 5.04 -9.99 15.61
CA ASN A 39 5.76 -11.18 16.06
C ASN A 39 6.02 -12.19 14.93
N LYS A 40 7.27 -12.22 14.44
CA LYS A 40 7.70 -13.10 13.34
C LYS A 40 7.78 -14.59 13.69
N ALA A 41 7.75 -14.95 14.98
CA ALA A 41 8.07 -16.29 15.45
C ALA A 41 6.85 -17.17 15.78
N GLN A 42 5.62 -16.63 15.78
CA GLN A 42 4.43 -17.41 16.10
C GLN A 42 3.93 -18.24 14.93
N VAL A 43 3.67 -19.52 15.17
CA VAL A 43 3.07 -20.43 14.19
C VAL A 43 1.56 -20.28 14.28
N GLN A 44 0.99 -19.41 13.45
CA GLN A 44 -0.45 -19.27 13.24
C GLN A 44 -0.82 -19.85 11.87
N THR A 45 -2.06 -20.31 11.71
CA THR A 45 -2.51 -20.88 10.43
C THR A 45 -3.79 -20.21 9.94
N PHE A 46 -3.75 -19.72 8.71
CA PHE A 46 -4.90 -19.30 7.92
C PHE A 46 -4.70 -19.81 6.48
N PRO A 47 -5.75 -19.86 5.64
CA PRO A 47 -5.63 -20.34 4.27
C PRO A 47 -4.55 -19.58 3.48
N ASP A 48 -3.87 -20.26 2.55
CA ASP A 48 -2.87 -19.59 1.71
C ASP A 48 -3.50 -18.49 0.85
N PHE A 49 -2.69 -17.47 0.55
CA PHE A 49 -3.08 -16.42 -0.39
C PHE A 49 -3.22 -16.98 -1.81
N GLY A 50 -4.34 -16.67 -2.46
CA GLY A 50 -4.59 -16.98 -3.86
C GLY A 50 -4.66 -15.73 -4.74
N TYR A 51 -4.27 -15.91 -6.00
CA TYR A 51 -4.27 -14.88 -7.03
C TYR A 51 -4.86 -15.47 -8.30
N GLN A 52 -5.88 -14.82 -8.85
CA GLN A 52 -6.50 -15.27 -10.09
C GLN A 52 -5.48 -15.25 -11.24
N ASP A 53 -5.48 -16.31 -12.07
CA ASP A 53 -4.62 -16.39 -13.24
C ASP A 53 -4.96 -15.29 -14.24
N ALA A 54 -3.95 -14.57 -14.72
CA ALA A 54 -4.12 -13.45 -15.64
C ALA A 54 -4.71 -13.85 -17.01
N ASN A 55 -4.79 -15.15 -17.30
CA ASN A 55 -5.46 -15.69 -18.47
C ASN A 55 -6.95 -15.99 -18.25
N SER A 56 -7.49 -15.76 -17.06
CA SER A 56 -8.92 -15.89 -16.82
C SER A 56 -9.72 -14.97 -17.76
N PRO A 57 -10.93 -15.37 -18.19
CA PRO A 57 -11.73 -14.57 -19.12
C PRO A 57 -11.96 -13.13 -18.65
N GLU A 58 -12.18 -12.93 -17.34
CA GLU A 58 -12.48 -11.62 -16.75
C GLU A 58 -11.25 -10.71 -16.74
N LEU A 59 -10.08 -11.24 -16.38
CA LEU A 59 -8.85 -10.47 -16.34
C LEU A 59 -8.32 -10.16 -17.75
N LYS A 60 -8.45 -11.11 -18.69
CA LYS A 60 -8.20 -10.83 -20.13
C LYS A 60 -9.09 -9.71 -20.65
N LYS A 61 -10.37 -9.73 -20.29
CA LYS A 61 -11.32 -8.68 -20.68
C LYS A 61 -10.89 -7.30 -20.16
N ILE A 62 -10.40 -7.20 -18.93
CA ILE A 62 -9.85 -5.93 -18.39
C ILE A 62 -8.62 -5.50 -19.22
N ARG A 63 -7.67 -6.42 -19.42
CA ARG A 63 -6.44 -6.16 -20.18
C ARG A 63 -6.74 -5.61 -21.58
N GLU A 64 -7.64 -6.26 -22.30
CA GLU A 64 -8.02 -5.91 -23.66
C GLU A 64 -8.84 -4.62 -23.71
N LYS A 65 -9.86 -4.48 -22.87
CA LYS A 65 -10.77 -3.31 -22.86
C LYS A 65 -10.03 -1.99 -22.62
N TYR A 66 -9.02 -2.01 -21.76
CA TYR A 66 -8.24 -0.82 -21.41
C TYR A 66 -6.87 -0.75 -22.09
N ASN A 67 -6.58 -1.68 -23.00
CA ASN A 67 -5.32 -1.76 -23.73
C ASN A 67 -4.09 -1.71 -22.79
N LEU A 68 -4.15 -2.49 -21.71
CA LEU A 68 -3.19 -2.40 -20.61
C LEU A 68 -1.76 -2.77 -21.03
N ASP A 69 -1.59 -3.58 -22.08
CA ASP A 69 -0.27 -3.86 -22.66
C ASP A 69 0.40 -2.61 -23.23
N ALA A 70 -0.36 -1.75 -23.90
CA ALA A 70 0.14 -0.48 -24.41
C ALA A 70 0.37 0.54 -23.30
N VAL A 71 -0.52 0.57 -22.29
CA VAL A 71 -0.37 1.41 -21.10
C VAL A 71 0.92 1.07 -20.34
N ALA A 72 1.14 -0.22 -20.08
CA ALA A 72 2.36 -0.67 -19.40
C ALA A 72 3.61 -0.41 -20.24
N GLY A 73 3.49 -0.50 -21.57
CA GLY A 73 4.56 -0.23 -22.52
C GLY A 73 5.72 -1.24 -22.42
N ALA A 74 6.84 -0.90 -23.06
CA ALA A 74 8.08 -1.64 -22.92
C ALA A 74 8.79 -1.26 -21.60
N GLY A 75 9.66 -2.16 -21.12
CA GLY A 75 10.46 -1.92 -19.92
C GLY A 75 10.48 -3.13 -18.97
N THR A 76 11.15 -2.94 -17.85
CA THR A 76 11.16 -3.86 -16.72
C THR A 76 9.76 -4.02 -16.13
N ASP A 77 9.55 -5.09 -15.36
CA ASP A 77 8.33 -5.31 -14.60
C ASP A 77 8.06 -4.16 -13.60
N VAL A 78 9.10 -3.54 -13.04
CA VAL A 78 9.00 -2.32 -12.23
C VAL A 78 8.44 -1.14 -13.04
N GLU A 79 9.03 -0.83 -14.19
CA GLU A 79 8.60 0.31 -15.02
C GLU A 79 7.16 0.13 -15.49
N ARG A 80 6.83 -1.07 -15.96
CA ARG A 80 5.48 -1.45 -16.38
C ARG A 80 4.46 -1.29 -15.24
N ALA A 81 4.80 -1.71 -14.02
CA ALA A 81 3.92 -1.52 -12.86
C ALA A 81 3.69 -0.04 -12.52
N LYS A 82 4.73 0.79 -12.60
CA LYS A 82 4.63 2.25 -12.38
C LYS A 82 3.80 2.93 -13.46
N HIS A 83 3.93 2.54 -14.72
CA HIS A 83 3.09 3.08 -15.80
C HIS A 83 1.61 2.75 -15.61
N LEU A 84 1.29 1.52 -15.18
CA LEU A 84 -0.08 1.12 -14.85
C LEU A 84 -0.65 1.94 -13.69
N LEU A 85 0.12 2.12 -12.61
CA LEU A 85 -0.27 2.96 -11.48
C LEU A 85 -0.60 4.38 -11.94
N LYS A 86 0.32 5.00 -12.67
CA LYS A 86 0.18 6.37 -13.17
C LYS A 86 -1.01 6.52 -14.10
N TRP A 87 -1.21 5.58 -15.02
CA TRP A 87 -2.36 5.61 -15.91
C TRP A 87 -3.67 5.52 -15.13
N PHE A 88 -3.78 4.55 -14.21
CA PHE A 88 -5.01 4.36 -13.45
C PHE A 88 -5.35 5.55 -12.53
N HIS A 89 -4.34 6.11 -11.86
CA HIS A 89 -4.50 7.34 -11.07
C HIS A 89 -5.10 8.50 -11.89
N ASN A 90 -4.68 8.65 -13.15
CA ASN A 90 -5.22 9.67 -14.04
C ASN A 90 -6.57 9.28 -14.67
N GLU A 91 -6.90 7.98 -14.66
CA GLU A 91 -8.15 7.46 -15.22
C GLU A 91 -9.32 7.69 -14.27
N VAL A 92 -9.11 7.55 -12.95
CA VAL A 92 -10.17 7.71 -11.94
C VAL A 92 -9.64 8.52 -10.74
N PRO A 93 -9.97 9.83 -10.65
CA PRO A 93 -9.59 10.66 -9.53
C PRO A 93 -10.26 10.21 -8.22
N HIS A 94 -9.56 10.41 -7.12
CA HIS A 94 -10.06 10.10 -5.78
C HIS A 94 -11.12 11.11 -5.32
N ASN A 95 -12.23 10.62 -4.78
CA ASN A 95 -13.16 11.41 -3.99
C ASN A 95 -13.96 10.47 -3.10
N ASP A 96 -14.31 10.92 -1.90
CA ASP A 96 -15.15 10.13 -0.99
C ASP A 96 -16.63 10.17 -1.41
N ASP A 97 -16.94 9.48 -2.51
CA ASP A 97 -18.29 9.20 -2.98
C ASP A 97 -18.76 7.81 -2.50
N LEU A 98 -20.07 7.56 -2.54
CA LEU A 98 -20.66 6.27 -2.15
C LEU A 98 -20.10 5.12 -3.00
N ASN A 99 -19.83 3.99 -2.35
CA ASN A 99 -19.34 2.76 -3.00
C ASN A 99 -20.23 2.34 -4.18
N ILE A 100 -19.58 1.89 -5.26
CA ILE A 100 -20.24 1.31 -6.44
C ILE A 100 -20.52 -0.18 -6.26
N ASP A 101 -21.63 -0.63 -6.85
CA ASP A 101 -21.99 -2.04 -7.01
C ASP A 101 -22.24 -2.31 -8.51
N PRO A 102 -21.50 -3.23 -9.15
CA PRO A 102 -20.46 -4.09 -8.58
C PRO A 102 -19.11 -3.37 -8.38
N LEU A 103 -18.34 -3.86 -7.42
CA LEU A 103 -17.02 -3.37 -7.02
C LEU A 103 -15.93 -4.16 -7.78
N ASN A 104 -15.66 -3.73 -9.02
CA ASN A 104 -14.61 -4.25 -9.89
C ASN A 104 -14.04 -3.14 -10.79
N ALA A 105 -12.88 -3.37 -11.40
CA ALA A 105 -12.18 -2.39 -12.23
C ALA A 105 -13.04 -1.86 -13.38
N ILE A 106 -13.83 -2.73 -14.02
CA ILE A 106 -14.66 -2.33 -15.17
C ILE A 106 -15.70 -1.29 -14.73
N SER A 107 -16.46 -1.61 -13.67
CA SER A 107 -17.50 -0.72 -13.16
C SER A 107 -16.93 0.59 -12.62
N ILE A 108 -15.80 0.55 -11.93
CA ILE A 108 -15.15 1.73 -11.37
C ILE A 108 -14.69 2.68 -12.50
N ILE A 109 -13.92 2.17 -13.47
CA ILE A 109 -13.41 2.99 -14.58
C ILE A 109 -14.54 3.50 -15.47
N ASP A 110 -15.47 2.63 -15.87
CA ASP A 110 -16.54 3.00 -16.79
C ASP A 110 -17.51 4.01 -16.14
N SER A 111 -17.80 3.88 -14.84
CA SER A 111 -18.63 4.86 -14.13
C SER A 111 -18.02 6.27 -14.12
N TYR A 112 -16.70 6.37 -13.98
CA TYR A 112 -16.03 7.67 -14.09
C TYR A 112 -16.03 8.19 -15.53
N ARG A 113 -15.72 7.34 -16.51
CA ARG A 113 -15.71 7.72 -17.94
C ARG A 113 -17.07 8.24 -18.40
N GLU A 114 -18.14 7.55 -18.04
CA GLU A 114 -19.50 7.82 -18.50
C GLU A 114 -20.21 8.90 -17.68
N LYS A 115 -20.03 8.89 -16.35
CA LYS A 115 -20.85 9.67 -15.42
C LYS A 115 -20.04 10.62 -14.54
N LYS A 116 -18.71 10.61 -14.62
CA LYS A 116 -17.81 11.37 -13.74
C LYS A 116 -18.02 11.05 -12.26
N GLN A 117 -18.42 9.82 -11.96
CA GLN A 117 -18.50 9.31 -10.61
C GLN A 117 -17.09 9.00 -10.11
N ASN A 118 -16.62 9.74 -9.11
CA ASN A 118 -15.34 9.50 -8.46
C ASN A 118 -15.50 8.41 -7.39
N HIS A 119 -14.38 7.94 -6.83
CA HIS A 119 -14.40 6.87 -5.83
C HIS A 119 -13.33 7.05 -4.75
N GLY A 120 -13.62 6.53 -3.55
CA GLY A 120 -12.69 6.56 -2.43
C GLY A 120 -11.54 5.57 -2.58
N CYS A 121 -10.59 5.61 -1.63
CA CYS A 121 -9.40 4.77 -1.64
C CYS A 121 -9.68 3.26 -1.77
N TYR A 122 -10.76 2.76 -1.16
CA TYR A 122 -11.09 1.33 -1.20
C TYR A 122 -11.46 0.85 -2.62
N PRO A 123 -12.47 1.40 -3.32
CA PRO A 123 -12.69 1.06 -4.73
C PRO A 123 -11.46 1.25 -5.61
N LEU A 124 -10.71 2.35 -5.47
CA LEU A 124 -9.49 2.57 -6.27
C LEU A 124 -8.48 1.44 -6.08
N SER A 125 -8.24 1.02 -4.84
CA SER A 125 -7.35 -0.11 -4.56
C SER A 125 -7.87 -1.43 -5.15
N ILE A 126 -9.19 -1.66 -5.17
CA ILE A 126 -9.77 -2.87 -5.80
C ILE A 126 -9.54 -2.86 -7.31
N ALA A 127 -9.83 -1.75 -7.98
CA ALA A 127 -9.60 -1.63 -9.42
C ALA A 127 -8.12 -1.78 -9.78
N MET A 128 -7.23 -1.11 -9.04
CA MET A 128 -5.79 -1.23 -9.21
C MET A 128 -5.30 -2.67 -9.00
N ASN A 129 -5.86 -3.40 -8.02
CA ASN A 129 -5.54 -4.80 -7.78
C ASN A 129 -5.89 -5.67 -8.99
N GLU A 130 -7.08 -5.51 -9.55
CA GLU A 130 -7.53 -6.25 -10.73
C GLU A 130 -6.73 -5.88 -11.99
N ILE A 131 -6.30 -4.63 -12.14
CA ILE A 131 -5.39 -4.20 -13.22
C ILE A 131 -4.03 -4.91 -13.09
N PHE A 132 -3.46 -4.98 -11.88
CA PHE A 132 -2.21 -5.69 -11.65
C PHE A 132 -2.34 -7.19 -11.92
N LEU A 133 -3.40 -7.84 -11.42
CA LEU A 133 -3.71 -9.24 -11.72
C LEU A 133 -3.89 -9.46 -13.22
N ALA A 134 -4.62 -8.57 -13.89
CA ALA A 134 -4.81 -8.60 -15.34
C ALA A 134 -3.49 -8.49 -16.09
N MET A 135 -2.44 -7.93 -15.51
CA MET A 135 -1.11 -7.85 -16.12
C MET A 135 -0.14 -8.94 -15.65
N GLY A 136 -0.61 -9.93 -14.89
CA GLY A 136 0.20 -11.05 -14.42
C GLY A 136 0.96 -10.79 -13.13
N TYR A 137 0.78 -9.63 -12.50
CA TYR A 137 1.34 -9.37 -11.19
C TYR A 137 0.49 -10.02 -10.11
N LYS A 138 1.16 -10.51 -9.07
CA LYS A 138 0.49 -10.89 -7.84
C LYS A 138 0.36 -9.63 -6.99
N SER A 139 -0.87 -9.23 -6.69
CA SER A 139 -1.17 -7.99 -5.98
C SER A 139 -2.19 -8.26 -4.87
N ARG A 140 -2.14 -7.46 -3.81
CA ARG A 140 -3.16 -7.43 -2.75
C ARG A 140 -3.59 -5.99 -2.49
N SER A 141 -4.90 -5.76 -2.33
CA SER A 141 -5.41 -4.56 -1.66
C SER A 141 -5.22 -4.72 -0.16
N VAL A 142 -4.60 -3.74 0.48
CA VAL A 142 -4.26 -3.72 1.90
C VAL A 142 -4.93 -2.52 2.53
N ILE A 143 -5.85 -2.79 3.45
CA ILE A 143 -6.50 -1.80 4.28
C ILE A 143 -5.57 -1.51 5.46
N CYS A 144 -5.19 -0.25 5.59
CA CYS A 144 -4.28 0.30 6.59
C CYS A 144 -5.11 1.06 7.62
N PHE A 145 -5.14 0.57 8.86
CA PHE A 145 -5.88 1.17 9.97
C PHE A 145 -4.97 1.77 11.03
N SER A 146 -5.52 2.77 11.71
CA SER A 146 -4.88 3.41 12.84
C SER A 146 -4.78 2.54 14.10
N GLY A 147 -3.98 3.01 15.05
CA GLY A 147 -3.83 2.40 16.36
C GLY A 147 -5.07 2.57 17.26
N HIS A 148 -5.94 3.53 16.92
CA HIS A 148 -7.20 3.78 17.62
C HIS A 148 -8.26 2.77 17.14
N TYR A 149 -8.40 1.66 17.86
CA TYR A 149 -9.47 0.68 17.67
C TYR A 149 -10.32 0.56 18.94
N PRO A 150 -11.65 0.40 18.85
CA PRO A 150 -12.48 0.25 17.64
C PRO A 150 -12.89 1.57 16.97
N ASP A 151 -12.38 2.70 17.42
CA ASP A 151 -12.78 4.01 16.91
C ASP A 151 -12.44 4.15 15.42
N SER A 152 -13.43 4.58 14.62
CA SER A 152 -13.26 4.76 13.18
C SER A 152 -12.46 6.03 12.87
N ASP A 153 -11.21 6.11 13.31
CA ASP A 153 -10.34 7.26 13.12
C ASP A 153 -9.73 7.31 11.69
N GLY A 154 -10.51 6.82 10.73
CA GLY A 154 -10.16 6.65 9.32
C GLY A 154 -9.37 5.38 9.02
N GLY A 155 -9.02 5.25 7.75
CA GLY A 155 -8.13 4.23 7.21
C GLY A 155 -7.70 4.64 5.81
N HIS A 156 -6.71 3.96 5.27
CA HIS A 156 -6.31 4.10 3.86
C HIS A 156 -6.22 2.74 3.20
N VAL A 157 -6.44 2.65 1.89
CA VAL A 157 -6.33 1.37 1.19
C VAL A 157 -5.39 1.52 0.02
N ILE A 158 -4.31 0.75 0.07
CA ILE A 158 -3.22 0.77 -0.91
C ILE A 158 -2.94 -0.63 -1.43
N ASN A 159 -2.13 -0.75 -2.46
CA ASN A 159 -1.78 -2.03 -3.05
C ASN A 159 -0.36 -2.46 -2.64
N SER A 160 -0.21 -3.75 -2.37
CA SER A 160 1.07 -4.43 -2.29
C SER A 160 1.25 -5.29 -3.52
N VAL A 161 2.24 -4.97 -4.35
CA VAL A 161 2.47 -5.65 -5.63
C VAL A 161 3.77 -6.42 -5.57
N PHE A 162 3.76 -7.71 -5.89
CA PHE A 162 4.98 -8.50 -5.96
C PHE A 162 5.64 -8.31 -7.31
N ILE A 163 6.89 -7.86 -7.30
CA ILE A 163 7.72 -7.70 -8.49
C ILE A 163 8.70 -8.88 -8.57
N PRO A 164 8.55 -9.78 -9.58
CA PRO A 164 9.40 -10.95 -9.72
C PRO A 164 10.89 -10.65 -9.84
N SER A 165 11.27 -9.61 -10.60
CA SER A 165 12.69 -9.24 -10.80
C SER A 165 13.37 -8.82 -9.49
N LEU A 166 12.61 -8.24 -8.56
CA LEU A 166 13.07 -7.80 -7.24
C LEU A 166 12.88 -8.88 -6.17
N LYS A 167 12.10 -9.93 -6.45
CA LYS A 167 11.60 -10.91 -5.47
C LYS A 167 11.00 -10.24 -4.23
N LYS A 168 10.28 -9.14 -4.43
CA LYS A 168 9.88 -8.21 -3.37
C LYS A 168 8.47 -7.66 -3.60
N TRP A 169 7.73 -7.47 -2.51
CA TRP A 169 6.51 -6.68 -2.46
C TRP A 169 6.82 -5.18 -2.49
N ILE A 170 6.10 -4.37 -3.26
CA ILE A 170 6.28 -2.93 -3.30
C ILE A 170 4.99 -2.18 -2.97
N TYR A 171 5.14 -1.04 -2.32
CA TYR A 171 4.09 -0.07 -2.00
C TYR A 171 3.61 0.61 -3.28
N MET A 172 2.32 0.54 -3.57
CA MET A 172 1.68 1.23 -4.70
C MET A 172 0.34 1.81 -4.25
N ASP A 173 0.19 3.12 -4.32
CA ASP A 173 -1.04 3.82 -3.92
C ASP A 173 -1.66 4.54 -5.13
N PRO A 174 -2.81 4.06 -5.66
CA PRO A 174 -3.48 4.66 -6.81
C PRO A 174 -4.08 6.03 -6.50
N GLN A 175 -4.35 6.36 -5.24
CA GLN A 175 -4.91 7.66 -4.87
C GLN A 175 -3.94 8.79 -5.21
N ASP A 176 -2.67 8.62 -4.83
CA ASP A 176 -1.64 9.67 -4.90
C ASP A 176 -0.62 9.44 -6.02
N ASN A 177 -0.81 8.43 -6.88
CA ASN A 177 0.24 7.93 -7.78
C ASN A 177 1.56 7.69 -7.03
N ALA A 178 1.47 7.10 -5.85
CA ALA A 178 2.58 7.06 -4.91
C ALA A 178 3.22 5.67 -4.81
N TYR A 179 4.55 5.65 -4.87
CA TYR A 179 5.39 4.53 -4.49
C TYR A 179 6.61 5.04 -3.72
N VAL A 180 7.12 4.22 -2.80
CA VAL A 180 8.13 4.67 -1.83
C VAL A 180 9.45 3.93 -2.06
N SER A 181 10.55 4.66 -1.89
CA SER A 181 11.91 4.13 -1.98
C SER A 181 12.78 4.56 -0.80
N ASP A 182 13.89 3.88 -0.60
CA ASP A 182 14.93 4.30 0.34
C ASP A 182 15.86 5.36 -0.27
N GLU A 183 16.83 5.81 0.52
CA GLU A 183 17.85 6.77 0.11
C GLU A 183 18.67 6.34 -1.12
N ASN A 184 18.75 5.03 -1.39
CA ASN A 184 19.47 4.44 -2.52
C ASN A 184 18.55 4.12 -3.72
N ASN A 185 17.29 4.59 -3.67
CA ASN A 185 16.26 4.36 -4.67
C ASN A 185 15.80 2.90 -4.80
N ASN A 186 16.02 2.06 -3.78
CA ASN A 186 15.40 0.74 -3.73
C ASN A 186 13.93 0.89 -3.36
N LEU A 187 13.03 0.26 -4.14
CA LEU A 187 11.60 0.26 -3.82
C LEU A 187 11.32 -0.49 -2.52
N LEU A 188 10.36 0.03 -1.76
CA LEU A 188 9.99 -0.45 -0.44
C LEU A 188 8.60 -1.08 -0.45
N SER A 189 8.46 -2.17 0.30
CA SER A 189 7.18 -2.75 0.71
C SER A 189 6.48 -1.88 1.76
N ILE A 190 5.19 -2.13 1.99
CA ILE A 190 4.43 -1.52 3.08
C ILE A 190 5.10 -1.82 4.44
N ALA A 191 5.60 -3.04 4.64
CA ALA A 191 6.32 -3.42 5.85
C ALA A 191 7.60 -2.59 6.03
N GLU A 192 8.43 -2.47 4.99
CA GLU A 192 9.66 -1.68 5.05
C GLU A 192 9.40 -0.18 5.27
N VAL A 193 8.34 0.37 4.67
CA VAL A 193 7.93 1.76 4.92
C VAL A 193 7.59 1.96 6.41
N ARG A 194 6.77 1.06 6.98
CA ARG A 194 6.43 1.09 8.41
C ARG A 194 7.67 1.00 9.30
N GLU A 195 8.55 0.03 9.06
CA GLU A 195 9.77 -0.16 9.86
C GLU A 195 10.72 1.04 9.79
N ARG A 196 10.81 1.69 8.62
CA ARG A 196 11.60 2.91 8.45
C ARG A 196 11.01 4.11 9.19
N LEU A 197 9.68 4.27 9.19
CA LEU A 197 9.01 5.30 10.01
C LEU A 197 9.32 5.09 11.50
N ILE A 198 9.21 3.87 12.00
CA ILE A 198 9.51 3.52 13.40
C ILE A 198 10.99 3.79 13.72
N SER A 199 11.89 3.37 12.85
CA SER A 199 13.34 3.48 13.06
C SER A 199 13.91 4.88 12.77
N GLY A 200 13.09 5.82 12.30
CA GLY A 200 13.54 7.16 11.90
C GLY A 200 14.48 7.14 10.68
N LEU A 201 14.36 6.13 9.81
CA LEU A 201 15.17 6.00 8.61
C LEU A 201 14.56 6.79 7.44
N PRO A 202 15.38 7.23 6.46
CA PRO A 202 14.88 8.01 5.33
C PRO A 202 13.87 7.26 4.47
N LEU A 203 12.92 8.03 3.94
CA LEU A 203 11.95 7.63 2.93
C LEU A 203 11.94 8.65 1.80
N LYS A 204 11.81 8.18 0.57
CA LYS A 204 11.63 8.98 -0.64
C LYS A 204 10.31 8.63 -1.30
N LEU A 205 9.52 9.65 -1.61
CA LEU A 205 8.34 9.56 -2.46
C LEU A 205 8.77 9.81 -3.92
N ASN A 206 8.10 9.21 -4.88
CA ASN A 206 8.34 9.50 -6.30
C ASN A 206 8.00 10.95 -6.67
N GLU A 207 8.75 11.51 -7.62
CA GLU A 207 8.69 12.93 -7.98
C GLU A 207 7.31 13.36 -8.52
N ASP A 208 6.58 12.45 -9.15
CA ASP A 208 5.26 12.69 -9.76
C ASP A 208 4.08 12.19 -8.92
N ALA A 209 4.29 11.90 -7.63
CA ALA A 209 3.21 11.67 -6.68
C ALA A 209 2.39 12.95 -6.50
N ASN A 210 1.08 12.84 -6.61
CA ASN A 210 0.17 13.97 -6.53
C ASN A 210 -1.25 13.55 -6.13
N TYR A 211 -1.95 14.45 -5.47
CA TYR A 211 -3.38 14.35 -5.19
C TYR A 211 -4.11 15.45 -5.96
N HIS A 212 -4.94 15.09 -6.95
CA HIS A 212 -5.61 16.03 -7.86
C HIS A 212 -4.65 17.02 -8.53
N HIS A 213 -3.53 16.53 -9.06
CA HIS A 213 -2.47 17.33 -9.70
C HIS A 213 -1.74 18.30 -8.76
N VAL A 214 -1.99 18.24 -7.46
CA VAL A 214 -1.20 18.93 -6.44
C VAL A 214 -0.10 17.99 -5.94
N PRO A 215 1.19 18.35 -6.06
CA PRO A 215 2.28 17.50 -5.61
C PRO A 215 2.11 17.03 -4.16
N THR A 216 2.23 15.73 -3.93
CA THR A 216 2.03 15.14 -2.61
C THR A 216 3.23 15.48 -1.71
N ASN A 217 2.96 16.16 -0.59
CA ASN A 217 4.00 16.46 0.39
C ASN A 217 4.33 15.20 1.20
N ILE A 218 5.60 14.76 1.17
CA ILE A 218 6.03 13.55 1.86
C ILE A 218 5.77 13.59 3.38
N LYS A 219 5.90 14.77 4.02
CA LYS A 219 5.66 14.91 5.46
C LYS A 219 4.20 14.66 5.79
N ASP A 220 3.30 15.32 5.07
CA ASP A 220 1.86 15.20 5.31
C ASP A 220 1.36 13.79 4.94
N TYR A 221 1.88 13.23 3.85
CA TYR A 221 1.50 11.90 3.39
C TYR A 221 2.11 10.77 4.23
N LEU A 222 3.44 10.60 4.24
CA LEU A 222 4.07 9.45 4.91
C LEU A 222 4.19 9.64 6.42
N TYR A 223 4.67 10.80 6.86
CA TYR A 223 5.00 11.03 8.27
C TYR A 223 3.80 11.44 9.12
N THR A 224 2.68 11.87 8.52
CA THR A 224 1.44 12.17 9.26
C THR A 224 0.36 11.16 8.92
N PHE A 225 -0.15 11.16 7.68
CA PHE A 225 -1.31 10.36 7.31
C PHE A 225 -1.05 8.85 7.32
N MET A 226 0.02 8.37 6.67
CA MET A 226 0.33 6.94 6.65
C MET A 226 0.88 6.45 7.98
N ALA A 227 1.70 7.24 8.67
CA ALA A 227 2.17 6.91 10.01
C ALA A 227 1.01 6.64 10.98
N LYS A 228 -0.08 7.42 10.88
CA LYS A 228 -1.31 7.19 11.62
C LYS A 228 -1.98 5.86 11.27
N ASN A 229 -1.86 5.36 10.04
CA ASN A 229 -2.65 4.24 9.51
C ASN A 229 -1.87 2.91 9.33
N LEU A 230 -0.60 2.83 9.72
CA LEU A 230 0.23 1.61 9.54
C LEU A 230 0.33 0.74 10.81
N TYR A 231 -0.77 0.61 11.57
CA TYR A 231 -0.80 -0.22 12.79
C TYR A 231 -1.39 -1.60 12.53
N ARG A 232 -2.61 -1.64 12.00
CA ARG A 232 -3.33 -2.87 11.68
C ARG A 232 -3.53 -2.95 10.18
N LEU A 233 -3.21 -4.08 9.60
CA LEU A 233 -3.28 -4.27 8.15
C LEU A 233 -4.22 -5.42 7.82
N ILE A 234 -5.19 -5.20 6.95
CA ILE A 234 -6.15 -6.23 6.54
C ILE A 234 -6.06 -6.42 5.04
N CYS A 235 -6.03 -7.66 4.57
CA CYS A 235 -6.14 -7.93 3.14
C CYS A 235 -7.00 -9.18 2.85
N PRO A 236 -7.64 -9.26 1.68
CA PRO A 236 -8.31 -10.46 1.24
C PRO A 236 -7.31 -11.62 1.07
N LEU A 237 -7.73 -12.83 1.43
CA LEU A 237 -6.94 -14.04 1.14
C LEU A 237 -6.98 -14.42 -0.33
N GLN A 238 -8.03 -14.02 -1.07
CA GLN A 238 -8.19 -14.29 -2.49
C GLN A 238 -8.25 -12.98 -3.28
N SER A 239 -7.25 -12.76 -4.12
CA SER A 239 -7.17 -11.62 -5.04
C SER A 239 -7.68 -12.04 -6.42
N GLU A 240 -8.91 -11.67 -6.74
CA GLU A 240 -9.62 -12.10 -7.94
C GLU A 240 -10.52 -10.96 -8.43
N PHE A 241 -10.90 -11.02 -9.70
CA PHE A 241 -11.90 -10.14 -10.30
C PHE A 241 -13.20 -10.17 -9.49
N ASN A 242 -13.73 -8.98 -9.17
CA ASN A 242 -15.02 -8.80 -8.51
C ASN A 242 -15.11 -9.52 -7.13
N SER A 243 -13.96 -9.85 -6.52
CA SER A 243 -13.92 -10.61 -5.27
C SER A 243 -14.45 -9.80 -4.08
N GLN A 244 -14.44 -8.46 -4.19
CA GLN A 244 -14.92 -7.56 -3.13
C GLN A 244 -16.37 -7.11 -3.29
N THR A 245 -17.06 -7.49 -4.37
CA THR A 245 -18.50 -7.23 -4.54
C THR A 245 -19.32 -8.11 -3.61
N ILE A 246 -20.28 -7.48 -2.91
CA ILE A 246 -21.17 -8.13 -1.96
C ILE A 246 -22.33 -8.78 -2.71
N THR A 247 -22.28 -10.10 -2.88
CA THR A 247 -23.34 -10.88 -3.54
C THR A 247 -23.91 -11.92 -2.57
N SER A 248 -25.23 -12.11 -2.59
CA SER A 248 -25.89 -13.08 -1.71
C SER A 248 -25.29 -14.49 -1.83
N GLY A 249 -25.05 -15.13 -0.69
CA GLY A 249 -24.41 -16.44 -0.56
C GLY A 249 -22.88 -16.43 -0.59
N LYS A 250 -22.23 -15.28 -0.82
CA LYS A 250 -20.76 -15.19 -0.89
C LYS A 250 -20.12 -15.34 0.49
N THR A 251 -19.00 -16.06 0.52
CA THR A 251 -18.06 -16.04 1.66
C THR A 251 -16.82 -15.25 1.28
N MET A 252 -16.46 -14.27 2.10
CA MET A 252 -15.27 -13.44 1.92
C MET A 252 -14.29 -13.76 3.04
N LEU A 253 -13.01 -13.95 2.67
CA LEU A 253 -11.96 -14.36 3.59
C LEU A 253 -10.90 -13.27 3.64
N TYR A 254 -10.57 -12.83 4.85
CA TYR A 254 -9.55 -11.82 5.12
C TYR A 254 -8.55 -12.34 6.14
N VAL A 255 -7.36 -11.77 6.11
CA VAL A 255 -6.41 -11.87 7.21
C VAL A 255 -6.06 -10.47 7.69
N GLU A 256 -5.99 -10.32 9.00
CA GLU A 256 -5.64 -9.10 9.69
C GLU A 256 -4.34 -9.29 10.48
N LEU A 257 -3.34 -8.47 10.16
CA LEU A 257 -2.09 -8.34 10.88
C LEU A 257 -2.24 -7.33 12.01
N LEU A 258 -2.02 -7.81 13.23
CA LEU A 258 -2.16 -7.07 14.47
C LEU A 258 -0.79 -6.88 15.15
N PRO A 259 -0.52 -5.70 15.75
CA PRO A 259 0.60 -5.52 16.66
C PRO A 259 0.57 -6.52 17.82
N VAL A 260 1.74 -6.85 18.36
CA VAL A 260 1.84 -7.65 19.58
C VAL A 260 1.04 -6.98 20.69
N GLY A 261 0.30 -7.75 21.49
CA GLY A 261 -0.45 -7.23 22.62
C GLY A 261 -1.74 -6.48 22.27
N SER A 262 -2.17 -6.50 20.99
CA SER A 262 -3.56 -6.23 20.62
C SER A 262 -4.50 -7.14 21.42
N LYS A 263 -5.48 -6.54 22.08
CA LYS A 263 -6.45 -7.26 22.94
C LYS A 263 -7.74 -7.61 22.19
N ASP A 264 -8.05 -6.89 21.12
CA ASP A 264 -9.26 -7.04 20.34
C ASP A 264 -8.98 -6.76 18.85
N PRO A 265 -9.17 -7.73 17.94
CA PRO A 265 -9.59 -9.10 18.19
C PRO A 265 -8.47 -9.95 18.79
N VAL A 266 -8.84 -11.11 19.35
CA VAL A 266 -7.87 -12.05 19.94
C VAL A 266 -7.04 -12.69 18.81
N ILE A 267 -5.72 -12.60 18.94
CA ILE A 267 -4.74 -13.20 18.01
C ILE A 267 -4.91 -14.73 17.97
N ASP A 268 -4.61 -15.36 16.83
CA ASP A 268 -4.74 -16.82 16.61
C ASP A 268 -6.19 -17.32 16.74
N LYS A 269 -7.13 -16.43 16.40
CA LYS A 269 -8.55 -16.75 16.21
C LYS A 269 -9.00 -16.16 14.89
N PHE A 270 -10.25 -16.47 14.54
CA PHE A 270 -10.96 -15.78 13.48
C PHE A 270 -12.31 -15.29 13.98
N GLU A 271 -12.76 -14.18 13.42
CA GLU A 271 -14.12 -13.69 13.56
C GLU A 271 -14.96 -14.11 12.36
N THR A 272 -16.22 -14.43 12.60
CA THR A 272 -17.22 -14.58 11.53
C THR A 272 -18.30 -13.52 11.72
N ARG A 273 -18.52 -12.72 10.69
CA ARG A 273 -19.64 -11.77 10.61
C ARG A 273 -20.58 -12.20 9.50
N VAL A 274 -21.87 -12.23 9.78
CA VAL A 274 -22.90 -12.55 8.78
C VAL A 274 -23.78 -11.31 8.61
N ASP A 275 -23.80 -10.74 7.41
CA ASP A 275 -24.82 -9.77 7.04
C ASP A 275 -26.08 -10.55 6.64
N GLU A 276 -27.01 -10.73 7.58
CA GLU A 276 -28.24 -11.49 7.35
C GLU A 276 -29.11 -10.90 6.23
N LYS A 277 -29.09 -9.57 6.05
CA LYS A 277 -29.87 -8.90 5.01
C LYS A 277 -29.32 -9.20 3.63
N LYS A 278 -28.00 -9.26 3.49
CA LYS A 278 -27.34 -9.55 2.22
C LYS A 278 -26.99 -11.02 2.04
N ASN A 279 -27.17 -11.84 3.08
CA ASN A 279 -26.75 -13.24 3.15
C ASN A 279 -25.27 -13.42 2.77
N VAL A 280 -24.39 -12.59 3.32
CA VAL A 280 -22.94 -12.63 3.07
C VAL A 280 -22.20 -12.99 4.35
N LYS A 281 -21.24 -13.91 4.23
CA LYS A 281 -20.38 -14.36 5.32
C LYS A 281 -18.99 -13.76 5.16
N ILE A 282 -18.49 -13.09 6.19
CA ILE A 282 -17.12 -12.57 6.25
C ILE A 282 -16.38 -13.34 7.33
N ILE A 283 -15.24 -13.94 6.99
CA ILE A 283 -14.33 -14.60 7.93
C ILE A 283 -13.03 -13.79 7.96
N ASN A 284 -12.64 -13.29 9.13
CA ASN A 284 -11.40 -12.56 9.32
C ASN A 284 -10.47 -13.35 10.24
N TYR A 285 -9.33 -13.81 9.72
CA TYR A 285 -8.29 -14.49 10.49
C TYR A 285 -7.34 -13.46 11.10
N HIS A 286 -6.88 -13.68 12.33
CA HIS A 286 -6.00 -12.73 13.02
C HIS A 286 -4.61 -13.31 13.22
N THR A 287 -3.61 -12.57 12.75
CA THR A 287 -2.20 -12.91 12.87
C THR A 287 -1.43 -11.76 13.48
N ASN A 288 -0.38 -12.03 14.25
CA ASN A 288 0.66 -11.05 14.53
C ASN A 288 1.97 -11.40 13.79
N ASN A 289 1.97 -12.48 13.02
CA ASN A 289 3.11 -12.91 12.22
C ASN A 289 3.15 -12.20 10.89
N SER A 290 4.01 -11.18 10.82
CA SER A 290 4.26 -10.40 9.61
C SER A 290 4.95 -11.20 8.51
N GLU A 291 5.72 -12.24 8.81
CA GLU A 291 6.33 -13.10 7.79
C GLU A 291 5.27 -13.98 7.10
N LEU A 292 4.26 -14.45 7.83
CA LEU A 292 3.10 -15.13 7.25
C LEU A 292 2.23 -14.17 6.43
N PHE A 293 1.97 -12.97 6.97
CA PHE A 293 1.16 -11.97 6.28
C PHE A 293 1.84 -11.49 4.99
N TRP A 294 3.14 -11.21 5.00
CA TRP A 294 3.91 -10.75 3.85
C TRP A 294 4.58 -11.87 3.05
N LYS A 295 4.18 -13.13 3.28
CA LYS A 295 4.69 -14.30 2.57
C LYS A 295 4.72 -14.01 1.07
N ILE A 296 5.92 -14.16 0.49
CA ILE A 296 6.09 -14.04 -0.96
C ILE A 296 5.25 -15.12 -1.65
N PRO A 297 4.65 -14.81 -2.79
CA PRO A 297 3.78 -15.76 -3.44
C PRO A 297 4.60 -16.88 -4.10
N GLY A 298 4.17 -18.13 -3.91
CA GLY A 298 4.81 -19.33 -4.46
C GLY A 298 4.73 -19.45 -5.98
#